data_AF-A0A836W709-F1
#
_entry.id   AF-A0A836W709-F1
#
_cell.length_a   1.000
_cell.length_b   1.000
_cell.length_c   1.000
_cell.angle_alpha   90.00
_cell.angle_beta   90.00
_cell.angle_gamma   90.00
#
_symmetry.space_group_name_H-M   'P 1'
#
loop_
_entity.id
_entity.type
_entity.pdbx_description
1 polymer ?
#
loop_
_entity_poly.entity_id
_entity_poly.type
_entity_poly.pdbx_seq_one_letter_code
_entity_poly.pdbx_strand_id
1 'polypeptide(L)'
;MSFDHQNIQAFIQLLETQGGLLSEADQIDLNQLPETLPEAIEPLSNAIAAWYEVRPHIVNAQSAILSGLSKHDETRGGSGYPEMTPENEKKLRDQLINAIRRNTPAASQDGKPKPTV
;
A
#
# COMPACT_ATOMS: atom_id res chain seq x y z
N MET A 1 0.31 -8.52 14.63
CA MET A 1 -0.49 -8.59 13.37
C MET A 1 -0.05 -9.80 12.54
N SER A 2 -0.83 -10.27 11.55
CA SER A 2 -0.31 -11.28 10.59
C SER A 2 0.65 -10.66 9.58
N PHE A 3 1.48 -11.49 8.95
CA PHE A 3 2.40 -11.04 7.90
C PHE A 3 1.65 -10.34 6.75
N ASP A 4 0.52 -10.88 6.32
CA ASP A 4 -0.24 -10.35 5.18
C ASP A 4 -0.68 -8.90 5.42
N HIS A 5 -1.13 -8.60 6.64
CA HIS A 5 -1.47 -7.25 7.09
C HIS A 5 -0.26 -6.32 7.10
N GLN A 6 0.85 -6.78 7.67
CA GLN A 6 2.07 -5.99 7.76
C GLN A 6 2.61 -5.67 6.37
N ASN A 7 2.52 -6.61 5.42
CA ASN A 7 2.92 -6.39 4.03
C ASN A 7 2.06 -5.32 3.33
N ILE A 8 0.73 -5.40 3.43
CA ILE A 8 -0.17 -4.38 2.87
C ILE A 8 0.09 -3.02 3.50
N GLN A 9 0.23 -2.97 4.84
CA GLN A 9 0.49 -1.73 5.57
C GLN A 9 1.85 -1.12 5.22
N ALA A 10 2.89 -1.95 5.11
CA ALA A 10 4.21 -1.50 4.67
C ALA A 10 4.15 -0.90 3.25
N PHE A 11 3.36 -1.52 2.37
CA PHE A 11 3.21 -1.03 1.00
C PHE A 11 2.45 0.30 0.94
N ILE A 12 1.37 0.45 1.73
CA ILE A 12 0.69 1.75 1.89
C ILE A 12 1.69 2.81 2.36
N GLN A 13 2.47 2.51 3.40
CA GLN A 13 3.46 3.45 3.94
C GLN A 13 4.55 3.78 2.92
N LEU A 14 4.98 2.83 2.09
CA LEU A 14 5.90 3.06 0.98
C LEU A 14 5.32 4.07 0.00
N LEU A 15 4.07 3.86 -0.44
CA LEU A 15 3.39 4.78 -1.35
C LEU A 15 3.21 6.18 -0.75
N GLU A 16 2.96 6.29 0.55
CA GLU A 16 2.76 7.59 1.20
C GLU A 16 4.07 8.35 1.49
N THR A 17 5.16 7.64 1.79
CA THR A 17 6.41 8.27 2.24
C THR A 17 7.52 8.26 1.20
N GLN A 18 7.49 7.29 0.30
CA GLN A 18 8.53 7.00 -0.68
C GLN A 18 7.96 6.84 -2.11
N GLY A 19 6.79 7.43 -2.38
CA GLY A 19 6.15 7.42 -3.70
C GLY A 19 7.06 7.92 -4.84
N GLY A 20 8.02 8.81 -4.54
CA GLY A 20 9.03 9.27 -5.49
C GLY A 20 10.02 8.20 -5.97
N LEU A 21 10.02 6.99 -5.38
CA LEU A 21 10.78 5.84 -5.89
C LEU A 21 10.12 5.20 -7.11
N LEU A 22 8.82 5.44 -7.33
CA LEU A 22 8.09 4.86 -8.45
C LEU A 22 8.48 5.57 -9.74
N SER A 23 9.02 4.81 -10.70
CA SER A 23 9.20 5.28 -12.07
C SER A 23 7.85 5.50 -12.75
N GLU A 24 7.81 6.24 -13.87
CA GLU A 24 6.57 6.41 -14.63
C GLU A 24 5.94 5.06 -15.04
N ALA A 25 6.76 4.08 -15.42
CA ALA A 25 6.30 2.72 -15.72
C ALA A 25 5.67 2.04 -14.49
N ASP A 26 6.32 2.15 -13.32
CA ASP A 26 5.76 1.62 -12.07
C ASP A 26 4.41 2.28 -11.75
N GLN A 27 4.28 3.59 -11.95
CA GLN A 27 3.04 4.31 -11.69
C GLN A 27 1.91 3.89 -12.65
N ILE A 28 2.22 3.66 -13.93
CA ILE A 28 1.24 3.16 -14.90
C ILE A 28 0.76 1.75 -14.51
N ASP A 29 1.69 0.85 -14.22
CA ASP A 29 1.36 -0.52 -13.81
C ASP A 29 0.60 -0.57 -12.48
N LEU A 30 1.00 0.26 -11.52
CA LEU A 30 0.34 0.39 -10.23
C LEU A 30 -1.10 0.89 -10.37
N ASN A 31 -1.39 1.72 -11.37
CA ASN A 31 -2.73 2.25 -11.61
C ASN A 31 -3.73 1.18 -12.07
N GLN A 32 -3.23 0.11 -12.69
CA GLN A 32 -4.04 -1.02 -13.15
C GLN A 32 -4.26 -2.07 -12.06
N LEU A 33 -3.39 -2.09 -11.05
CA LEU A 33 -3.42 -3.09 -9.98
C LEU A 33 -4.80 -3.20 -9.30
N PRO A 34 -5.50 -2.10 -8.90
CA PRO A 34 -6.76 -2.17 -8.18
C PRO A 34 -7.88 -2.96 -8.86
N GLU A 35 -7.89 -3.05 -10.20
CA GLU A 35 -8.91 -3.80 -10.96
C GLU A 35 -8.80 -5.32 -10.75
N THR A 36 -7.63 -5.79 -10.34
CA THR A 36 -7.30 -7.21 -10.17
C THR A 36 -7.20 -7.63 -8.70
N LEU A 37 -7.30 -6.68 -7.76
CA LEU A 37 -7.06 -6.94 -6.34
C LEU A 37 -8.23 -7.70 -5.67
N PRO A 38 -7.96 -8.87 -5.09
CA PRO A 38 -8.93 -9.62 -4.30
C PRO A 38 -9.46 -8.83 -3.08
N GLU A 39 -10.62 -9.24 -2.55
CA GLU A 39 -11.19 -8.63 -1.35
C GLU A 39 -10.53 -9.14 -0.05
N ALA A 40 -10.20 -10.43 0.00
CA ALA A 40 -9.62 -11.05 1.18
C ALA A 40 -8.14 -10.65 1.36
N ILE A 41 -7.70 -10.52 2.61
CA ILE A 41 -6.37 -10.00 2.96
C ILE A 41 -5.22 -10.84 2.43
N GLU A 42 -5.24 -12.15 2.64
CA GLU A 42 -4.16 -13.04 2.21
C GLU A 42 -3.93 -12.96 0.68
N PRO A 43 -4.94 -13.16 -0.17
CA PRO A 43 -4.74 -13.04 -1.62
C PRO A 43 -4.47 -11.61 -2.08
N LEU A 44 -4.98 -10.59 -1.37
CA LEU A 44 -4.62 -9.18 -1.60
C LEU A 44 -3.12 -8.95 -1.35
N SER A 45 -2.60 -9.46 -0.24
CA SER A 45 -1.19 -9.33 0.13
C SER A 45 -0.28 -10.04 -0.88
N ASN A 46 -0.66 -11.24 -1.32
CA ASN A 46 0.05 -11.98 -2.35
C ASN A 46 0.08 -11.24 -3.69
N ALA A 47 -1.03 -10.62 -4.09
CA ALA A 47 -1.09 -9.84 -5.33
C ALA A 47 -0.14 -8.62 -5.29
N ILE A 48 -0.06 -7.93 -4.15
CA ILE A 48 0.86 -6.81 -3.94
C ILE A 48 2.32 -7.30 -3.93
N ALA A 49 2.60 -8.42 -3.25
CA ALA A 49 3.94 -9.01 -3.21
C ALA A 49 4.42 -9.39 -4.61
N ALA A 50 3.59 -10.09 -5.39
CA ALA A 50 3.88 -10.44 -6.77
C ALA A 50 4.13 -9.20 -7.65
N TRP A 51 3.44 -8.09 -7.37
CA TRP A 51 3.68 -6.83 -8.07
C TRP A 51 5.06 -6.25 -7.73
N TYR A 52 5.42 -6.03 -6.46
CA TYR A 52 6.70 -5.39 -6.17
C TYR A 52 7.91 -6.32 -6.29
N GLU A 53 7.75 -7.65 -6.26
CA GLU A 53 8.86 -8.63 -6.27
C GLU A 53 9.76 -8.49 -7.50
N VAL A 54 9.18 -8.14 -8.66
CA VAL A 54 9.93 -7.92 -9.90
C VAL A 54 10.58 -6.52 -9.99
N ARG A 55 10.47 -5.70 -8.94
CA ARG A 55 10.94 -4.30 -8.87
C ARG A 55 11.93 -4.12 -7.71
N PRO A 56 13.23 -4.43 -7.90
CA PRO A 56 14.21 -4.51 -6.81
C PRO A 56 14.34 -3.25 -5.93
N HIS A 57 14.18 -2.06 -6.51
CA HIS A 57 14.18 -0.79 -5.76
C HIS A 57 13.01 -0.69 -4.78
N ILE A 58 11.85 -1.22 -5.15
CA ILE A 58 10.66 -1.26 -4.30
C ILE A 58 10.79 -2.37 -3.26
N VAL A 59 11.30 -3.56 -3.63
CA VAL A 59 11.56 -4.67 -2.69
C VAL A 59 12.41 -4.20 -1.49
N ASN A 60 13.47 -3.44 -1.75
CA ASN A 60 14.36 -2.94 -0.71
C ASN A 60 13.65 -1.96 0.22
N ALA A 61 12.91 -1.00 -0.34
CA ALA A 61 12.14 -0.03 0.44
C ALA A 61 11.04 -0.69 1.27
N GLN A 62 10.31 -1.64 0.68
CA GLN A 62 9.26 -2.43 1.32
C GLN A 62 9.83 -3.23 2.50
N SER A 63 10.94 -3.93 2.29
CA SER A 63 11.60 -4.75 3.30
C SER A 63 12.09 -3.92 4.50
N ALA A 64 12.57 -2.69 4.25
CA ALA A 64 13.00 -1.77 5.30
C ALA A 64 11.83 -1.31 6.18
N ILE A 65 10.68 -0.99 5.57
CA ILE A 65 9.47 -0.60 6.30
C ILE A 65 8.92 -1.80 7.09
N LEU A 66 8.83 -2.97 6.45
CA LEU A 66 8.31 -4.19 7.06
C LEU A 66 9.12 -4.58 8.30
N SER A 67 10.45 -4.53 8.22
CA SER A 67 11.35 -4.77 9.35
C SER A 67 11.10 -3.80 10.51
N GLY A 68 10.72 -2.55 10.22
CA GLY A 68 10.35 -1.55 11.22
C GLY A 68 9.02 -1.88 11.91
N LEU A 69 8.04 -2.38 11.17
CA LEU A 69 6.74 -2.79 11.72
C LEU A 69 6.88 -4.02 12.63
N SER A 70 7.68 -5.01 12.25
CA SER A 70 7.89 -6.22 13.07
C SER A 70 8.58 -5.92 14.40
N LYS A 71 9.57 -5.03 14.42
CA LYS A 71 10.27 -4.61 15.66
C LYS A 71 9.36 -3.88 16.66
N HIS A 72 8.32 -3.22 16.15
CA HIS A 72 7.32 -2.54 16.97
C HIS A 72 6.35 -3.52 17.67
N ASP A 73 6.10 -4.69 17.07
CA ASP A 73 5.28 -5.77 17.66
C ASP A 73 6.00 -6.42 18.86
N GLU A 74 7.33 -6.57 18.78
CA GLU A 74 8.13 -7.20 19.85
C GLU A 74 8.33 -6.33 21.10
N THR A 75 8.25 -5.00 20.98
CA THR A 75 8.57 -4.07 22.09
C THR A 75 7.36 -3.60 22.90
N ARG A 76 6.13 -3.83 22.45
CA ARG A 76 4.91 -3.52 23.21
C ARG A 76 4.23 -4.83 23.62
N GLY A 77 4.50 -5.28 24.85
CA GLY A 77 3.88 -6.48 25.46
C GLY A 77 2.38 -6.37 25.75
N GLY A 78 1.57 -5.84 24.83
CA GLY A 78 0.13 -5.71 24.97
C GLY A 78 -0.50 -5.35 23.63
N SER A 79 -1.63 -5.99 23.31
CA SER A 79 -2.40 -5.95 22.06
C SER A 79 -2.95 -4.55 21.71
N GLY A 80 -2.08 -3.57 21.50
CA GLY A 80 -2.44 -2.20 21.14
C GLY A 80 -2.90 -2.04 19.68
N TYR A 81 -2.98 -3.13 18.93
CA TYR A 81 -3.49 -3.13 17.57
C TYR A 81 -4.95 -3.55 17.57
N PRO A 82 -5.81 -2.84 16.82
CA PRO A 82 -7.19 -3.26 16.62
C PRO A 82 -7.24 -4.72 16.18
N GLU A 83 -8.17 -5.48 16.75
CA GLU A 83 -8.47 -6.81 16.24
C GLU A 83 -8.82 -6.71 14.75
N MET A 84 -8.32 -7.64 13.95
CA MET A 84 -8.61 -7.62 12.54
C MET A 84 -10.02 -8.15 12.30
N THR A 85 -10.97 -7.23 12.23
CA THR A 85 -12.36 -7.51 11.85
C THR A 85 -12.54 -7.31 10.34
N PRO A 86 -13.57 -7.89 9.71
CA PRO A 86 -13.88 -7.64 8.29
C PRO A 86 -14.01 -6.15 7.94
N GLU A 87 -14.45 -5.31 8.88
CA GLU A 87 -14.51 -3.86 8.71
C GLU A 87 -13.11 -3.24 8.63
N ASN A 88 -12.19 -3.67 9.50
CA ASN A 88 -10.80 -3.22 9.47
C ASN A 88 -10.09 -3.71 8.20
N GLU A 89 -10.39 -4.92 7.71
CA GLU A 89 -9.86 -5.43 6.45
C GLU A 89 -10.30 -4.57 5.25
N LYS A 90 -11.60 -4.26 5.19
CA LYS A 90 -12.15 -3.37 4.18
C LYS A 90 -11.49 -1.99 4.23
N LYS A 91 -11.33 -1.43 5.44
CA LYS A 91 -10.68 -0.14 5.63
C LYS A 91 -9.22 -0.16 5.15
N LEU A 92 -8.48 -1.23 5.44
CA LEU A 92 -7.10 -1.40 4.98
C LEU A 92 -7.03 -1.46 3.44
N ARG A 93 -7.95 -2.19 2.81
CA ARG A 93 -8.08 -2.24 1.35
C ARG A 93 -8.39 -0.87 0.75
N ASP A 94 -9.32 -0.13 1.35
CA ASP A 94 -9.66 1.23 0.90
C ASP A 94 -8.47 2.19 1.05
N GLN A 95 -7.69 2.07 2.12
CA GLN A 95 -6.46 2.83 2.31
C GLN A 95 -5.42 2.52 1.21
N LEU A 96 -5.24 1.24 0.88
CA LEU A 96 -4.38 0.82 -0.22
C LEU A 96 -4.80 1.43 -1.55
N ILE A 97 -6.08 1.30 -1.92
CA ILE A 97 -6.59 1.85 -3.19
C ILE A 97 -6.37 3.37 -3.24
N ASN A 98 -6.62 4.06 -2.13
CA ASN A 98 -6.40 5.50 -2.06
C ASN A 98 -4.92 5.88 -2.17
N ALA A 99 -4.02 5.11 -1.56
CA ALA A 99 -2.57 5.33 -1.65
C ALA A 99 -2.06 5.11 -3.08
N ILE A 100 -2.58 4.09 -3.78
CA ILE A 100 -2.31 3.85 -5.20
C ILE A 100 -2.73 5.07 -6.03
N ARG A 101 -3.99 5.51 -5.91
CA ARG A 101 -4.52 6.64 -6.71
C ARG A 101 -3.77 7.96 -6.52
N ARG A 102 -3.09 8.15 -5.40
CA ARG A 102 -2.26 9.36 -5.14
C ARG A 102 -0.90 9.31 -5.82
N ASN A 103 -0.43 8.12 -6.16
CA ASN A 103 0.90 7.87 -6.70
C ASN A 103 0.88 7.50 -8.18
N THR A 104 -0.30 7.52 -8.82
CA THR A 104 -0.42 7.27 -10.24
C THR A 104 -0.78 8.57 -10.95
N PRO A 105 -0.24 8.81 -12.16
CA PRO A 105 -0.65 9.95 -12.95
C PRO A 105 -2.15 9.80 -13.17
N ALA A 106 -2.92 10.73 -12.60
CA ALA A 106 -4.36 10.72 -12.74
C ALA A 106 -4.65 10.62 -14.23
N ALA A 107 -5.32 9.54 -14.66
CA ALA A 107 -5.97 9.51 -15.97
C ALA A 107 -6.80 10.80 -16.03
N SER A 108 -6.28 11.77 -16.78
CA SER A 108 -6.69 13.17 -16.85
C SER A 108 -7.70 13.62 -15.80
N GLN A 109 -7.25 14.30 -14.74
CA GLN A 109 -8.09 15.34 -14.15
C GLN A 109 -8.13 16.53 -15.11
N ASP A 110 -8.76 16.34 -16.26
CA ASP A 110 -9.37 17.42 -17.00
C ASP A 110 -10.57 17.89 -16.16
N GLY A 111 -10.52 19.12 -15.63
CA GLY A 111 -11.71 19.79 -15.12
C GLY A 111 -11.91 19.94 -13.59
N LYS A 112 -10.87 20.27 -12.80
CA LYS A 112 -11.14 21.02 -11.55
C LYS A 112 -10.54 22.43 -11.67
N PRO A 113 -11.35 23.48 -11.93
CA PRO A 113 -10.83 24.82 -12.05
C PRO A 113 -10.22 25.26 -10.71
N LYS A 114 -9.01 25.83 -10.82
CA LYS A 114 -8.35 26.57 -9.75
C LYS A 114 -9.29 27.69 -9.30
N PRO A 115 -9.67 27.80 -8.01
CA PRO A 115 -10.36 28.98 -7.53
C PRO A 115 -9.37 30.15 -7.61
N THR A 116 -9.61 31.06 -8.54
CA THR A 116 -8.92 32.35 -8.59
C THR A 116 -9.46 33.20 -7.44
N VAL A 117 -8.53 33.69 -6.61
CA VAL A 117 -8.75 34.66 -5.54
C VAL A 117 -9.21 35.99 -6.12
#